data_AF-A0A928SUZ8-F1
#
_entry.id   AF-A0A928SUZ8-F1
#
_cell.length_a   1.000
_cell.length_b   1.000
_cell.length_c   1.000
_cell.angle_alpha   90.00
_cell.angle_beta   90.00
_cell.angle_gamma   90.00
#
_symmetry.space_group_name_H-M   'P 1'
#
loop_
_entity.id
_entity.type
_entity.pdbx_description
1 polymer ?
#
loop_
_entity_poly.entity_id
_entity_poly.type
_entity_poly.pdbx_seq_one_letter_code
_entity_poly.pdbx_strand_id
1 'polypeptide(L)'
;MTPPACVKVELFESETIVERGRKKVSYLIRHNDDWVLASAHPNAESERLSAGPGTVWEHRIAVDLPVGTRVCRVESVPRPEPARDALDYLGDQRKSQPRLTRRRELLVNPRGELVDAQEKPGRPRRSR
;
A
#
# COMPACT_ATOMS: atom_id res chain seq x y z
N MET A 1 9.25 -20.93 23.45
CA MET A 1 9.16 -20.08 22.25
C MET A 1 9.20 -18.64 22.72
N THR A 2 10.27 -17.91 22.43
CA THR A 2 10.34 -16.47 22.71
C THR A 2 9.36 -15.75 21.80
N PRO A 3 8.52 -14.83 22.31
CA PRO A 3 7.66 -14.03 21.44
C PRO A 3 8.54 -13.28 20.42
N PRO A 4 8.12 -13.19 19.14
CA PRO A 4 8.87 -12.43 18.16
C PRO A 4 9.03 -10.98 18.64
N ALA A 5 10.22 -10.42 18.46
CA ALA A 5 10.46 -9.02 18.81
C ALA A 5 9.51 -8.12 18.02
N CYS A 6 8.83 -7.22 18.71
CA CYS A 6 8.03 -6.17 18.07
C CYS A 6 8.93 -4.99 17.70
N VAL A 7 8.66 -4.40 16.54
CA VAL A 7 9.33 -3.20 16.04
C VAL A 7 8.29 -2.19 15.58
N LYS A 8 8.59 -0.91 15.77
CA LYS A 8 7.74 0.18 15.29
C LYS A 8 7.90 0.31 13.78
N VAL A 9 6.78 0.23 13.06
CA VAL A 9 6.73 0.37 11.60
C VAL A 9 5.91 1.61 11.24
N GLU A 10 6.43 2.41 10.32
CA GLU A 10 5.73 3.60 9.81
C GLU A 10 5.21 3.35 8.39
N LEU A 11 3.93 3.60 8.19
CA LEU A 11 3.20 3.40 6.94
C LEU A 11 2.57 4.74 6.51
N PHE A 12 2.55 5.00 5.21
CA PHE A 12 1.99 6.24 4.67
C PHE A 12 0.85 5.93 3.72
N GLU A 13 -0.38 6.20 4.15
CA GLU A 13 -1.56 6.10 3.30
C GLU A 13 -1.84 7.47 2.66
N SER A 14 -2.23 7.48 1.39
CA SER A 14 -2.55 8.73 0.72
C SER A 14 -3.54 8.57 -0.42
N GLU A 15 -4.22 9.66 -0.75
CA GLU A 15 -4.92 9.83 -2.01
C GLU A 15 -4.39 11.08 -2.70
N THR A 16 -3.88 10.90 -3.92
CA THR A 16 -3.30 11.96 -4.74
C THR A 16 -4.02 12.07 -6.08
N ILE A 17 -4.08 13.29 -6.60
CA ILE A 17 -4.58 13.61 -7.93
C ILE A 17 -3.47 13.29 -8.92
N VAL A 18 -3.79 12.48 -9.92
CA VAL A 18 -2.89 12.08 -11.01
C VAL A 18 -3.57 12.37 -12.34
N GLU A 19 -2.83 12.23 -13.44
CA GLU A 19 -3.43 12.29 -14.77
C GLU A 19 -4.63 11.33 -14.84
N ARG A 20 -5.80 11.82 -15.25
CA ARG A 20 -7.04 11.05 -15.43
C ARG A 20 -7.69 10.52 -14.14
N GLY A 21 -7.38 11.06 -12.97
CA GLY A 21 -8.17 10.79 -11.76
C GLY A 21 -7.38 10.82 -10.46
N ARG A 22 -7.58 9.79 -9.63
CA ARG A 22 -6.98 9.72 -8.29
C ARG A 22 -6.24 8.42 -8.06
N LYS A 23 -5.03 8.51 -7.54
CA LYS A 23 -4.23 7.40 -7.03
C LYS A 23 -4.47 7.27 -5.53
N LYS A 24 -4.75 6.06 -5.06
CA LYS A 24 -4.86 5.75 -3.63
C LYS A 24 -3.81 4.71 -3.24
N VAL A 25 -3.09 4.95 -2.15
CA VAL A 25 -2.18 4.00 -1.52
C VAL A 25 -2.72 3.67 -0.13
N SER A 26 -2.86 2.38 0.15
CA SER A 26 -3.30 1.83 1.43
C SER A 26 -2.48 0.61 1.81
N TYR A 27 -2.40 0.30 3.09
CA TYR A 27 -1.67 -0.86 3.59
C TYR A 27 -2.62 -1.83 4.31
N LEU A 28 -2.44 -3.12 4.05
CA LEU A 28 -3.06 -4.20 4.81
C LEU A 28 -1.99 -4.91 5.63
N ILE A 29 -2.27 -5.18 6.89
CA ILE A 29 -1.39 -5.90 7.80
C ILE A 29 -2.00 -7.27 8.07
N ARG A 30 -1.18 -8.31 8.00
CA ARG A 30 -1.59 -9.65 8.41
C ARG A 30 -1.71 -9.69 9.93
N HIS A 31 -2.92 -9.92 10.42
CA HIS A 31 -3.21 -10.03 11.84
C HIS A 31 -4.03 -11.30 12.06
N ASN A 32 -3.48 -12.26 12.81
CA ASN A 32 -3.97 -13.64 12.87
C ASN A 32 -4.11 -14.23 11.45
N ASP A 33 -5.31 -14.67 11.09
CA ASP A 33 -5.62 -15.28 9.79
C ASP A 33 -6.25 -14.33 8.75
N ASP A 34 -6.32 -13.04 9.08
CA ASP A 34 -6.98 -12.03 8.25
C ASP A 34 -6.07 -10.87 7.87
N TRP A 35 -6.54 -10.11 6.88
CA TRP A 35 -5.92 -8.86 6.44
C TRP A 35 -6.74 -7.70 6.99
N VAL A 36 -6.10 -6.84 7.79
CA VAL A 36 -6.72 -5.66 8.40
C VAL A 36 -6.09 -4.42 7.80
N LEU A 37 -6.86 -3.36 7.57
CA LEU A 37 -6.31 -2.06 7.18
C LEU A 37 -5.32 -1.56 8.23
N ALA A 38 -4.20 -1.00 7.80
CA ALA A 38 -3.17 -0.50 8.70
C ALA A 38 -3.73 0.50 9.72
N SER A 39 -4.60 1.40 9.27
CA SER A 39 -5.29 2.39 10.11
C SER A 39 -6.32 1.80 11.08
N ALA A 40 -6.73 0.55 10.87
CA ALA A 40 -7.68 -0.17 11.74
C ALA A 40 -7.00 -1.25 12.61
N HIS A 41 -5.66 -1.36 12.54
CA HIS A 41 -4.93 -2.34 13.34
C HIS A 41 -5.02 -1.96 14.83
N PRO A 42 -5.18 -2.92 15.78
CA PRO A 42 -5.40 -2.61 17.20
C PRO A 42 -4.30 -1.75 17.86
N ASN A 43 -3.07 -1.87 17.36
CA ASN A 43 -1.90 -1.15 17.88
C ASN A 43 -1.48 0.01 16.97
N ALA A 44 -2.36 0.50 16.10
CA ALA A 44 -2.04 1.59 15.19
C ALA A 44 -2.35 2.95 15.80
N GLU A 45 -1.40 3.87 15.68
CA GLU A 45 -1.57 5.30 15.88
C GLU A 45 -1.60 5.97 14.50
N SER A 46 -2.70 6.67 14.20
CA SER A 46 -2.87 7.36 12.92
C SER A 46 -2.83 8.86 13.11
N GLU A 47 -1.96 9.52 12.36
CA GLU A 47 -1.81 10.97 12.31
C GLU A 47 -2.15 11.47 10.90
N ARG A 48 -3.07 12.42 10.79
CA ARG A 48 -3.35 13.09 9.51
C ARG A 48 -2.31 14.17 9.27
N LEU A 49 -1.59 14.07 8.15
CA LEU A 49 -0.56 15.03 7.76
C LEU A 49 -1.15 16.17 6.93
N SER A 50 -0.42 17.28 6.87
CA SER A 50 -0.73 18.38 5.97
C SER A 50 -0.52 17.94 4.52
N ALA A 51 -1.59 17.91 3.73
CA ALA A 51 -1.52 17.50 2.34
C ALA A 51 -0.81 18.56 1.48
N GLY A 52 0.21 18.14 0.72
CA GLY A 52 0.87 18.98 -0.27
C GLY A 52 0.04 19.18 -1.56
N PRO A 53 0.53 19.97 -2.53
CA PRO A 53 -0.12 20.17 -3.81
C PRO A 53 -0.44 18.84 -4.52
N GLY A 54 -1.69 18.69 -4.98
CA GLY A 54 -2.14 17.46 -5.64
C GLY A 54 -2.42 16.29 -4.70
N THR A 55 -2.29 16.45 -3.38
CA THR A 55 -2.67 15.44 -2.38
C THR A 55 -4.03 15.80 -1.78
N VAL A 56 -4.98 14.87 -1.80
CA VAL A 56 -6.31 15.05 -1.20
C VAL A 56 -6.22 14.83 0.31
N TRP A 57 -5.50 13.78 0.71
CA TRP A 57 -5.18 13.48 2.11
C TRP A 57 -3.94 12.58 2.17
N GLU A 58 -3.24 12.65 3.29
CA GLU A 58 -2.11 11.80 3.63
C GLU A 58 -2.12 11.50 5.13
N HIS A 59 -1.97 10.24 5.50
CA HIS A 59 -1.90 9.77 6.88
C HIS A 59 -0.57 9.05 7.12
N ARG A 60 0.07 9.36 8.25
CA ARG A 60 1.14 8.55 8.82
C ARG A 60 0.53 7.60 9.84
N ILE A 61 0.77 6.32 9.67
CA ILE A 61 0.32 5.27 10.60
C ILE A 61 1.57 4.66 11.21
N ALA A 62 1.72 4.82 12.52
CA ALA A 62 2.73 4.14 13.30
C ALA A 62 2.11 2.92 13.98
N VAL A 63 2.72 1.74 13.83
CA VAL A 63 2.17 0.50 14.39
C VAL A 63 3.30 -0.42 14.86
N ASP A 64 3.14 -0.99 16.04
CA ASP A 64 4.06 -1.99 16.57
C ASP A 64 3.71 -3.38 16.01
N LEU A 65 4.63 -3.95 15.24
CA LEU A 65 4.45 -5.23 14.56
C LEU A 65 5.56 -6.21 14.90
N PRO A 66 5.24 -7.51 15.05
CA PRO A 66 6.26 -8.56 15.11
C PRO A 66 7.15 -8.57 13.86
N VAL A 67 8.45 -8.79 14.04
CA VAL A 67 9.35 -9.09 12.92
C VAL A 67 8.83 -10.30 12.13
N GLY A 68 8.87 -10.20 10.80
CA GLY A 68 8.33 -11.20 9.87
C GLY A 68 6.84 -11.05 9.58
N THR A 69 6.15 -10.08 10.19
CA THR A 69 4.76 -9.75 9.84
C THR A 69 4.65 -9.41 8.36
N ARG A 70 3.63 -9.98 7.70
CA ARG A 70 3.32 -9.68 6.30
C ARG A 70 2.50 -8.40 6.20
N VAL A 71 2.92 -7.52 5.29
CA VAL A 71 2.23 -6.27 4.98
C VAL A 71 1.98 -6.24 3.47
N CYS A 72 0.76 -5.92 3.05
CA CYS A 72 0.42 -5.78 1.65
C CYS A 72 0.20 -4.30 1.34
N ARG A 73 1.07 -3.72 0.50
CA ARG A 73 0.85 -2.40 -0.07
C ARG A 73 -0.12 -2.52 -1.24
N VAL A 74 -1.25 -1.86 -1.12
CA VAL A 74 -2.29 -1.81 -2.15
C VAL A 74 -2.30 -0.43 -2.77
N GLU A 75 -2.02 -0.37 -4.07
CA GLU A 75 -2.06 0.85 -4.86
C GLU A 75 -3.19 0.75 -5.90
N SER A 76 -4.09 1.72 -5.91
CA SER A 76 -5.20 1.80 -6.85
C SER A 76 -5.09 3.07 -7.68
N VAL A 77 -4.88 2.92 -8.99
CA VAL A 77 -4.73 4.02 -9.95
C VAL A 77 -5.84 3.98 -11.00
N PRO A 78 -6.15 5.11 -11.67
CA PRO A 78 -7.02 5.10 -12.85
C PRO A 78 -6.44 4.16 -13.91
N ARG A 79 -7.29 3.33 -14.53
CA ARG A 79 -6.88 2.52 -15.68
C ARG A 79 -6.82 3.42 -16.91
N PRO A 80 -5.81 3.29 -17.79
CA PRO A 80 -5.83 3.96 -19.08
C PRO A 80 -7.12 3.63 -19.83
N GLU A 81 -7.74 4.66 -20.43
CA GLU A 81 -8.94 4.44 -21.23
C GLU A 81 -8.59 3.57 -22.44
N PRO A 82 -9.42 2.56 -22.75
CA PRO A 82 -9.29 1.84 -24.00
C PRO A 82 -9.55 2.81 -25.16
N ALA A 83 -8.99 2.51 -26.34
CA ALA A 83 -9.39 3.20 -27.56
C ALA A 83 -10.90 3.05 -27.74
N ARG A 84 -11.59 4.16 -28.02
CA ARG A 84 -13.04 4.22 -28.26
C ARG A 84 -13.29 4.55 -29.73
N ASP A 85 -14.28 3.90 -30.30
CA ASP A 85 -14.86 4.29 -31.59
C ASP A 85 -15.75 5.53 -31.42
N ALA A 86 -15.97 6.30 -32.49
CA ALA A 86 -16.83 7.47 -32.49
C ALA A 86 -18.26 7.13 -32.02
N LEU A 87 -18.74 5.92 -32.33
CA LEU A 87 -20.06 5.43 -31.89
C LEU A 87 -20.13 5.17 -30.37
N ASP A 88 -19.00 4.89 -29.70
CA ASP A 88 -18.96 4.65 -28.26
C ASP A 88 -19.31 5.90 -27.43
N TYR A 89 -19.16 7.10 -28.02
CA TYR A 89 -19.50 8.37 -27.37
C TYR A 89 -21.01 8.67 -27.36
N LEU A 90 -21.80 7.96 -28.18
CA LEU A 90 -23.25 8.11 -28.23
C LEU A 90 -23.96 7.28 -27.15
N GLY A 91 -23.28 6.30 -26.55
CA GLY A 91 -23.81 5.52 -25.44
C GLY A 91 -23.72 6.30 -24.12
N ASP A 92 -24.86 6.64 -23.50
CA ASP A 92 -24.91 7.23 -22.16
C ASP A 92 -24.52 6.18 -21.11
N GLN A 93 -23.22 5.92 -20.99
CA GLN A 93 -22.66 5.10 -19.93
C GLN A 93 -21.73 5.97 -19.09
N ARG A 94 -22.32 6.68 -18.13
CA ARG A 94 -21.64 7.20 -16.94
C ARG A 94 -21.15 6.05 -16.05
N LYS A 95 -20.32 5.16 -16.60
CA LYS A 95 -19.63 4.13 -15.82
C LYS A 95 -18.45 4.80 -15.12
N SER A 96 -18.32 4.56 -13.82
CA SER A 96 -17.12 4.93 -13.07
C SER A 96 -15.87 4.44 -13.82
N GLN A 97 -14.86 5.31 -14.00
CA GLN A 97 -13.65 4.92 -14.71
C GLN A 97 -13.04 3.65 -14.07
N PRO A 98 -12.72 2.63 -14.87
CA PRO A 98 -12.12 1.41 -14.35
C PRO A 98 -10.80 1.73 -13.65
N ARG A 99 -10.51 1.02 -12.56
CA ARG A 99 -9.28 1.20 -11.77
C ARG A 99 -8.35 0.01 -11.96
N LEU A 100 -7.05 0.26 -11.94
CA LEU A 100 -6.02 -0.76 -11.85
C LEU A 100 -5.54 -0.84 -10.40
N THR A 101 -5.62 -2.04 -9.81
CA THR A 101 -5.12 -2.30 -8.46
C THR A 101 -3.85 -3.13 -8.54
N ARG A 102 -2.77 -2.62 -7.95
CA ARG A 102 -1.48 -3.28 -7.78
C ARG A 102 -1.30 -3.65 -6.31
N ARG A 103 -0.86 -4.88 -6.06
CA ARG A 103 -0.56 -5.37 -4.70
C ARG A 103 0.90 -5.78 -4.63
N ARG A 104 1.59 -5.40 -3.55
CA ARG A 104 2.97 -5.78 -3.28
C ARG A 104 3.04 -6.31 -1.86
N GLU A 105 3.45 -7.56 -1.71
CA GLU A 105 3.65 -8.18 -0.40
C GLU A 105 5.05 -7.87 0.13
N LEU A 106 5.09 -7.43 1.38
CA LEU A 106 6.26 -6.96 2.10
C LEU A 106 6.36 -7.70 3.44
N LEU A 107 7.56 -7.77 3.99
CA LEU A 107 7.85 -8.31 5.32
C LEU A 107 8.47 -7.24 6.20
N VAL A 108 8.08 -7.23 7.47
CA VAL A 108 8.72 -6.40 8.50
C VAL A 108 10.07 -7.02 8.87
N ASN A 109 11.15 -6.28 8.67
CA ASN A 109 12.48 -6.72 9.06
C ASN A 109 12.81 -6.35 10.54
N PRO A 110 13.92 -6.84 11.12
CA PRO A 110 14.32 -6.50 12.49
C PRO A 110 14.59 -5.02 12.78
N ARG A 111 14.69 -4.17 11.75
CA ARG A 111 14.92 -2.73 11.88
C ARG A 111 13.61 -1.92 11.81
N GLY A 112 12.46 -2.57 11.63
CA GLY A 112 11.18 -1.89 11.41
C GLY A 112 10.97 -1.42 9.97
N GLU A 113 11.83 -1.83 9.03
CA GLU A 113 11.68 -1.49 7.60
C GLU A 113 10.86 -2.57 6.89
N LEU A 114 10.22 -2.17 5.78
CA LEU A 114 9.49 -3.08 4.90
C LEU A 114 10.36 -3.54 3.75
N VAL A 115 10.60 -4.84 3.65
CA VAL A 115 11.37 -5.47 2.56
C VAL A 115 10.45 -6.31 1.69
N ASP A 116 10.81 -6.51 0.42
CA ASP A 116 10.01 -7.36 -0.47
C ASP A 116 9.96 -8.80 0.03
N ALA A 117 8.75 -9.35 0.15
CA ALA A 117 8.57 -10.74 0.55
C ALA A 117 9.16 -11.75 -0.47
N GLN A 118 9.37 -11.31 -1.72
CA GLN A 118 9.94 -12.11 -2.80
C GLN A 118 11.45 -11.94 -2.96
N GLU A 119 12.07 -10.98 -2.27
CA GLU A 119 13.51 -10.79 -2.32
C GLU A 119 14.18 -11.87 -1.48
N LYS A 120 14.70 -12.92 -2.14
CA LYS A 120 15.50 -13.94 -1.46
C LYS A 120 16.66 -13.24 -0.74
N PRO A 121 16.95 -13.57 0.55
CA PRO A 121 18.12 -13.01 1.22
C PRO A 121 19.35 -13.30 0.37
N GLY A 122 20.04 -12.23 -0.02
CA GLY A 122 21.12 -12.26 -0.99
C GLY A 122 22.14 -13.35 -0.64
N ARG A 123 22.46 -14.20 -1.63
CA ARG A 123 23.69 -15.00 -1.56
C ARG A 123 24.85 -14.03 -1.32
N PRO A 124 25.76 -14.30 -0.38
CA PRO A 124 26.94 -13.46 -0.21
C PRO A 124 27.69 -13.43 -1.54
N ARG A 125 27.94 -12.22 -2.06
CA ARG A 125 28.86 -12.01 -3.18
C ARG A 125 30.22 -12.54 -2.72
N ARG A 126 30.63 -13.71 -3.21
CA ARG A 126 32.02 -14.14 -3.14
C ARG A 126 32.83 -13.20 -4.03
N SER A 127 33.52 -12.24 -3.43
CA SER A 127 34.64 -11.56 -4.06
C SER A 127 35.75 -12.59 -4.31
N ARG A 128 36.21 -12.66 -5.56
CA ARG A 128 37.47 -13.32 -5.93
C ARG A 128 38.64 -12.41 -5.60
#